data_AF-A0A5E4IDS8-F1
#
_entry.id   AF-A0A5E4IDS8-F1
#
_cell.length_a   1.000
_cell.length_b   1.000
_cell.length_c   1.000
_cell.angle_alpha   90.00
_cell.angle_beta   90.00
_cell.angle_gamma   90.00
#
_symmetry.space_group_name_H-M   'P 1'
#
loop_
_entity.id
_entity.type
_entity.pdbx_description
1 polymer ?
#
loop_
_entity_poly.entity_id
_entity_poly.type
_entity_poly.pdbx_seq_one_letter_code
_entity_poly.pdbx_strand_id
1 'polypeptide(L)'
;MEKIYRNFAIGLVLLIILAPLGLLAVGETFGEWGSEELKEKLGFVPQGLAKLSGIWNAPMPDYALPGSEGSESTTLSAGAYILSAVIGVAVCGGILYFVGKKVAKD
;
A
#
# COMPACT_ATOMS: atom_id res chain seq x y z
N MET A 1 8.14 -26.78 -12.43
CA MET A 1 8.35 -26.00 -11.19
C MET A 1 8.50 -26.97 -10.04
N GLU A 2 9.57 -26.86 -9.26
CA GLU A 2 9.71 -27.61 -7.99
C GLU A 2 8.46 -27.40 -7.12
N LYS A 3 8.09 -28.43 -6.35
CA LYS A 3 6.88 -28.43 -5.50
C LYS A 3 6.83 -27.21 -4.58
N ILE A 4 8.00 -26.74 -4.11
CA ILE A 4 8.13 -25.57 -3.24
C ILE A 4 7.76 -24.26 -3.95
N TYR A 5 8.27 -24.02 -5.16
CA TYR A 5 7.94 -22.81 -5.93
C TYR A 5 6.47 -22.78 -6.31
N ARG A 6 5.90 -23.93 -6.66
CA ARG A 6 4.46 -24.04 -6.94
C ARG A 6 3.61 -23.69 -5.72
N ASN A 7 3.92 -24.25 -4.56
CA ASN A 7 3.17 -23.98 -3.33
C ASN A 7 3.29 -22.52 -2.91
N PHE A 8 4.50 -21.94 -3.02
CA PHE A 8 4.73 -20.53 -2.76
C PHE A 8 3.93 -19.63 -3.70
N ALA A 9 3.94 -19.91 -5.00
CA ALA A 9 3.15 -19.16 -5.98
C ALA A 9 1.64 -19.24 -5.69
N ILE A 10 1.13 -20.43 -5.32
CA ILE A 10 -0.28 -20.58 -4.91
C ILE A 10 -0.58 -19.71 -3.69
N GLY A 11 0.28 -19.73 -2.66
CA GLY A 11 0.13 -18.90 -1.48
C GLY A 11 0.09 -17.40 -1.80
N LEU A 12 0.99 -16.93 -2.66
CA LEU A 12 0.99 -15.53 -3.10
C LEU A 12 -0.26 -15.16 -3.88
N VAL A 13 -0.73 -16.01 -4.80
CA VAL A 13 -1.97 -15.77 -5.55
C VAL A 13 -3.16 -15.67 -4.60
N LEU A 14 -3.25 -16.55 -3.60
CA LEU A 14 -4.29 -16.47 -2.58
C LEU A 14 -4.24 -15.14 -1.82
N LEU A 15 -3.05 -14.71 -1.39
CA LEU A 15 -2.89 -13.43 -0.69
C LEU A 15 -3.28 -12.23 -1.58
N ILE A 16 -2.93 -12.25 -2.86
CA ILE A 16 -3.31 -11.20 -3.82
C ILE A 16 -4.84 -11.11 -3.96
N ILE A 17 -5.54 -12.25 -4.01
CA ILE A 17 -7.00 -12.29 -4.10
C ILE A 17 -7.66 -11.81 -2.81
N LEU A 18 -7.07 -12.12 -1.65
CA LEU A 18 -7.60 -11.72 -0.35
C LEU A 18 -7.31 -10.24 -0.02
N ALA A 19 -6.23 -9.66 -0.56
CA ALA A 19 -5.85 -8.26 -0.32
C ALA A 19 -6.97 -7.22 -0.57
N PRO A 20 -7.72 -7.24 -1.68
CA PRO A 20 -8.80 -6.27 -1.92
C PRO A 20 -10.03 -6.48 -1.04
N LEU A 21 -10.15 -7.58 -0.27
CA LEU A 21 -11.24 -7.72 0.70
C LEU A 21 -11.20 -6.64 1.78
N GLY A 22 -10.04 -6.02 2.01
CA GLY A 22 -9.91 -4.85 2.88
C GLY A 22 -10.78 -3.66 2.45
N LEU A 23 -11.12 -3.54 1.16
CA LEU A 23 -12.03 -2.49 0.68
C LEU A 23 -13.47 -2.62 1.22
N LEU A 24 -13.83 -3.79 1.74
CA LEU A 24 -15.13 -4.03 2.38
C LEU A 24 -15.10 -3.79 3.89
N ALA A 25 -13.90 -3.62 4.48
CA ALA A 25 -13.75 -3.36 5.91
C ALA A 25 -14.13 -1.91 6.22
N VAL A 26 -14.72 -1.70 7.41
CA VAL A 26 -15.10 -0.36 7.88
C VAL A 26 -13.96 0.24 8.68
N GLY A 27 -13.59 1.47 8.33
CA GLY A 27 -12.55 2.26 8.98
C GLY A 27 -11.20 2.20 8.27
N GLU A 28 -10.25 3.02 8.76
CA GLU A 28 -8.90 3.11 8.20
C GLU A 28 -8.13 1.79 8.32
N THR A 29 -7.27 1.56 7.33
CA THR A 29 -6.38 0.39 7.25
C THR A 29 -5.44 0.34 8.45
N PHE A 30 -5.27 -0.86 9.01
CA PHE A 30 -4.39 -1.05 10.16
C PHE A 30 -2.96 -0.64 9.82
N GLY A 31 -2.43 0.35 10.53
CA GLY A 31 -1.06 0.83 10.39
C GLY A 31 -0.88 2.01 9.43
N GLU A 32 -1.92 2.46 8.72
CA GLU A 32 -1.85 3.68 7.89
C GLU A 32 -2.41 4.91 8.61
N TRP A 33 -2.59 4.84 9.93
CA TRP A 33 -3.19 5.94 10.69
C TRP A 33 -2.36 7.21 10.70
N GLY A 34 -3.02 8.33 10.43
CA GLY A 34 -2.52 9.68 10.60
C GLY A 34 -2.37 10.11 12.06
N SER A 35 -1.78 11.28 12.26
CA SER A 35 -1.59 11.85 13.60
C SER A 35 -2.94 12.19 14.25
N GLU A 36 -3.90 12.62 13.45
CA GLU A 36 -5.25 13.01 13.81
C GLU A 36 -6.05 11.80 14.30
N GLU A 37 -6.06 10.70 13.54
CA GLU A 37 -6.75 9.46 13.91
C GLU A 37 -6.13 8.82 15.16
N LEU A 38 -4.80 8.84 15.30
CA LEU A 38 -4.15 8.35 16.50
C LEU A 38 -4.49 9.21 17.72
N LYS A 39 -4.59 10.53 17.55
CA LYS A 39 -5.07 11.42 18.61
C LYS A 39 -6.51 11.13 19.00
N GLU A 40 -7.38 10.81 18.06
CA GLU A 40 -8.77 10.42 18.33
C GLU A 40 -8.85 9.08 19.08
N LYS A 41 -8.06 8.08 18.67
CA LYS A 41 -8.08 6.74 19.26
C LYS A 41 -7.35 6.64 20.61
N LEU A 42 -6.23 7.33 20.75
CA LEU A 42 -5.33 7.23 21.91
C LEU A 42 -5.39 8.45 22.85
N GLY A 43 -5.99 9.57 22.41
CA GLY A 43 -6.02 10.84 23.13
C GLY A 43 -4.74 11.69 22.98
N PHE A 44 -3.71 11.19 22.30
CA PHE A 44 -2.46 11.92 22.06
C PHE A 44 -1.75 11.46 20.79
N VAL A 45 -0.83 12.29 20.28
CA VAL A 45 0.03 11.95 19.14
C VAL A 45 1.40 11.49 19.67
N PRO A 46 1.88 10.28 19.33
CA PRO A 46 3.22 9.84 19.69
C PRO A 46 4.29 10.83 19.21
N GLN A 47 5.24 11.20 20.07
CA GLN A 47 6.24 12.23 19.75
C GLN A 47 7.11 11.89 18.54
N GLY A 48 7.41 10.60 18.32
CA GLY A 48 8.14 10.14 17.15
C GLY A 48 7.35 10.42 15.87
N LEU A 49 6.05 10.10 15.88
CA LEU A 49 5.17 10.37 14.75
C LEU A 49 5.05 11.87 14.48
N ALA A 50 4.86 12.68 15.52
CA ALA A 50 4.76 14.14 15.39
C ALA A 50 6.00 14.78 14.74
N LYS A 51 7.19 14.18 14.92
CA LYS A 51 8.45 14.65 14.31
C LYS A 51 8.65 14.15 12.88
N LEU A 52 8.13 12.96 12.56
CA LEU A 52 8.38 12.28 11.29
C LEU A 52 7.27 12.46 10.26
N SER A 53 6.04 12.76 10.69
CA SER A 53 4.85 12.84 9.83
C SER A 53 4.99 13.86 8.69
N GLY A 54 5.73 14.96 8.91
CA GLY A 54 5.96 15.99 7.90
C GLY A 54 7.13 15.73 6.94
N ILE A 55 7.92 14.66 7.12
CA ILE A 55 9.14 14.43 6.32
C ILE A 55 8.80 13.92 4.92
N TRP A 56 7.71 13.16 4.79
CA TRP A 56 7.33 12.52 3.54
C TRP A 56 5.83 12.64 3.33
N ASN A 57 5.44 13.07 2.13
CA ASN A 57 4.06 13.05 1.68
C ASN A 57 3.94 12.03 0.55
N ALA A 58 2.94 11.15 0.63
CA ALA A 58 2.68 10.19 -0.43
C ALA A 58 2.34 10.93 -1.73
N PRO A 59 2.86 10.49 -2.90
CA PRO A 59 2.55 11.12 -4.18
C PRO A 59 1.06 11.09 -4.57
N MET A 60 0.32 10.10 -4.06
CA MET A 60 -1.11 9.93 -4.23
C MET A 60 -1.73 9.55 -2.88
N PRO A 61 -2.00 10.52 -2.00
CA PRO A 61 -2.70 10.25 -0.74
C PRO A 61 -4.10 9.71 -1.05
N ASP A 62 -4.56 8.77 -0.23
CA ASP A 62 -5.88 8.13 -0.31
C ASP A 62 -6.24 7.54 -1.68
N TYR A 63 -5.21 7.24 -2.49
CA TYR A 63 -5.35 6.77 -3.87
C TYR A 63 -6.16 7.73 -4.76
N ALA A 64 -6.20 9.02 -4.40
CA ALA A 64 -6.90 10.05 -5.14
C ALA A 64 -6.18 10.34 -6.46
N LEU A 65 -6.91 10.22 -7.57
CA LEU A 65 -6.39 10.58 -8.89
C LEU A 65 -6.48 12.12 -9.08
N PRO A 66 -5.45 12.77 -9.64
CA PRO A 66 -5.51 14.20 -9.96
C PRO A 66 -6.72 14.49 -10.86
N GLY A 67 -7.61 15.38 -10.41
CA GLY A 67 -8.84 15.73 -11.13
C GLY A 67 -10.06 14.84 -10.83
N SER A 68 -9.98 13.94 -9.84
CA SER A 68 -11.12 13.16 -9.34
C SER A 68 -11.92 13.87 -8.23
N GLU A 69 -11.52 15.09 -7.86
CA GLU A 69 -12.22 15.97 -6.91
C GLU A 69 -13.66 16.23 -7.38
N GLY A 70 -14.62 15.46 -6.86
CA GLY A 70 -16.06 15.56 -7.18
C GLY A 70 -16.68 14.33 -7.83
N SER A 71 -15.92 13.27 -8.11
CA SER A 71 -16.47 12.00 -8.60
C SER A 71 -16.57 10.96 -7.48
N GLU A 72 -17.69 10.92 -6.75
CA GLU A 72 -17.99 9.91 -5.71
C GLU A 72 -18.31 8.52 -6.28
N SER A 73 -17.59 8.09 -7.32
CA SER A 73 -17.76 6.75 -7.88
C SER A 73 -16.87 5.77 -7.13
N THR A 74 -17.45 4.97 -6.24
CA THR A 74 -16.76 3.90 -5.49
C THR A 74 -15.95 2.97 -6.39
N THR A 75 -16.38 2.76 -7.64
CA THR A 75 -15.67 1.94 -8.63
C THR A 75 -14.36 2.56 -9.12
N LEU A 76 -14.29 3.89 -9.22
CA LEU A 76 -13.08 4.60 -9.63
C LEU A 76 -12.05 4.56 -8.50
N SER A 77 -12.47 4.78 -7.25
CA SER A 77 -11.59 4.69 -6.08
C SER A 77 -11.02 3.28 -5.89
N ALA A 78 -11.86 2.25 -6.03
CA ALA A 78 -11.40 0.85 -6.00
C ALA A 78 -10.42 0.53 -7.15
N GLY A 79 -10.68 1.07 -8.35
CA GLY A 79 -9.77 0.95 -9.49
C GLY A 79 -8.42 1.63 -9.24
N ALA A 80 -8.43 2.85 -8.69
CA ALA A 80 -7.23 3.60 -8.34
C ALA A 80 -6.42 2.90 -7.24
N TYR A 81 -7.08 2.33 -6.24
CA TYR A 81 -6.45 1.49 -5.21
C TYR A 81 -5.70 0.30 -5.82
N ILE A 82 -6.38 -0.49 -6.66
CA ILE A 82 -5.77 -1.67 -7.31
C ILE A 82 -4.62 -1.24 -8.23
N LEU A 83 -4.80 -0.16 -9.00
CA LEU A 83 -3.76 0.36 -9.87
C LEU A 83 -2.52 0.80 -9.08
N SER A 84 -2.70 1.50 -7.96
CA SER A 84 -1.62 1.90 -7.07
C SER A 84 -0.88 0.69 -6.52
N ALA A 85 -1.58 -0.37 -6.12
CA ALA A 85 -0.97 -1.61 -5.66
C ALA A 85 -0.10 -2.26 -6.77
N VAL A 86 -0.61 -2.32 -8.00
CA VAL A 86 0.15 -2.86 -9.15
C VAL A 86 1.41 -2.03 -9.44
N ILE A 87 1.29 -0.70 -9.44
CA ILE A 87 2.42 0.21 -9.65
C ILE A 87 3.45 0.02 -8.53
N GLY A 88 3.02 -0.01 -7.27
CA GLY A 88 3.89 -0.20 -6.11
C GLY A 88 4.67 -1.52 -6.18
N VAL A 89 4.00 -2.63 -6.54
CA VAL A 89 4.66 -3.94 -6.72
C VAL A 89 5.66 -3.89 -7.86
N ALA A 90 5.32 -3.29 -9.00
CA ALA A 90 6.22 -3.18 -10.15
C ALA A 90 7.46 -2.34 -9.81
N VAL A 91 7.29 -1.21 -9.12
CA VAL A 91 8.40 -0.33 -8.70
C VAL A 91 9.28 -1.03 -7.68
N CYS A 92 8.71 -1.58 -6.60
CA CYS A 92 9.50 -2.25 -5.57
C CYS A 92 10.20 -3.49 -6.10
N GLY A 93 9.49 -4.34 -6.86
CA GLY A 93 10.05 -5.52 -7.49
C GLY A 93 11.15 -5.18 -8.50
N GLY A 94 10.95 -4.12 -9.29
CA GLY A 94 11.96 -3.59 -10.20
C GLY A 94 13.22 -3.15 -9.48
N ILE A 95 13.09 -2.32 -8.43
CA ILE A 95 14.22 -1.85 -7.61
C ILE A 95 14.98 -3.05 -7.02
N LEU A 96 14.28 -3.98 -6.38
CA LEU A 96 14.88 -5.17 -5.78
C LEU A 96 15.62 -6.01 -6.83
N TYR A 97 15.02 -6.19 -8.01
CA TYR A 97 15.65 -6.93 -9.09
C TYR A 97 16.94 -6.25 -9.60
N PHE A 98 16.91 -4.94 -9.86
CA PHE A 98 18.07 -4.21 -10.35
C PHE A 98 19.20 -4.14 -9.31
N VAL A 99 18.86 -3.89 -8.05
CA VAL A 99 19.83 -3.89 -6.93
C VAL A 99 20.42 -5.28 -6.76
N GLY A 100 19.58 -6.32 -6.68
CA GLY A 100 20.04 -7.70 -6.53
C GLY A 100 20.91 -8.15 -7.71
N LYS A 101 20.55 -7.78 -8.93
CA LYS A 101 21.36 -8.04 -10.13
C LYS A 101 22.73 -7.38 -10.06
N LYS A 102 22.82 -6.16 -9.52
CA LYS A 102 24.10 -5.47 -9.35
C LYS A 102 24.96 -6.15 -8.29
N VAL A 103 24.37 -6.45 -7.13
CA VAL A 103 25.05 -7.12 -6.01
C VAL A 103 25.55 -8.51 -6.39
N ALA A 104 24.78 -9.29 -7.15
CA ALA A 104 25.17 -10.65 -7.56
C ALA A 104 26.18 -10.69 -8.73
N LYS A 105 26.49 -9.53 -9.33
CA LYS A 105 27.46 -9.42 -10.43
C LYS A 105 28.86 -9.02 -9.93
N ASP A 106 28.94 -8.49 -8.71
CA ASP A 106 30.19 -8.30 -7.96
C ASP A 106 30.60 -9.60 -7.26
#